data_AF-A0A401PZ33-F1
#
_entry.id   AF-A0A401PZ33-F1
#
_cell.length_a   1.000
_cell.length_b   1.000
_cell.length_c   1.000
_cell.angle_alpha   90.00
_cell.angle_beta   90.00
_cell.angle_gamma   90.00
#
_symmetry.space_group_name_H-M   'P 1'
#
loop_
_entity.id
_entity.type
_entity.pdbx_description
1 polymer ?
#
loop_
_entity_poly.entity_id
_entity_poly.type
_entity_poly.pdbx_seq_one_letter_code
_entity_poly.pdbx_strand_id
1 'polypeptide(L)'
;MSFPDCLRIIDRNGGQPPLTYKHFQTLVSRMESIEMPVGTMTAETMGKCITPVLDDHDDKYGVPTLEELGFDTEGLPSAVWPSGETEALTRLERHLERKAWVAYFERPRMNSTSLLASPAGLSPYLRFGRLSCRLFYFKLTDLYKK
;
A
#
# COMPACT_ATOMS: atom_id res chain seq x y z
N MET A 1 11.62 -4.13 11.84
CA MET A 1 11.71 -5.48 11.26
C MET A 1 10.51 -5.75 10.32
N SER A 2 10.77 -6.37 9.16
CA SER A 2 9.86 -6.82 8.08
C SER A 2 8.39 -7.16 8.40
N PHE A 3 7.41 -6.76 7.58
CA PHE A 3 6.16 -7.54 7.40
C PHE A 3 6.58 -8.94 6.96
N PRO A 4 5.91 -10.04 7.37
CA PRO A 4 6.54 -11.33 7.65
C PRO A 4 7.73 -11.60 6.76
N ASP A 5 8.92 -11.52 7.34
CA ASP A 5 10.16 -11.68 6.59
C ASP A 5 10.11 -13.01 5.84
N CYS A 6 10.18 -12.95 4.52
CA CYS A 6 10.05 -14.13 3.66
C CYS A 6 11.07 -15.20 4.04
N LEU A 7 12.28 -14.80 4.45
CA LEU A 7 13.32 -15.72 4.90
C LEU A 7 12.90 -16.44 6.18
N ARG A 8 12.32 -15.71 7.16
CA ARG A 8 11.80 -16.33 8.38
C ARG A 8 10.69 -17.34 8.11
N ILE A 9 9.84 -17.10 7.12
CA ILE A 9 8.79 -18.05 6.73
C ILE A 9 9.41 -19.32 6.12
N ILE A 10 10.42 -19.16 5.27
CA ILE A 10 11.16 -20.27 4.64
C ILE A 10 11.89 -21.09 5.71
N ASP A 11 12.59 -20.43 6.63
CA ASP A 11 13.32 -21.08 7.73
C ASP A 11 12.38 -21.90 8.62
N ARG A 12 11.22 -21.32 8.98
CA ARG A 12 10.18 -22.02 9.74
C ARG A 12 9.55 -23.20 8.99
N ASN A 13 9.68 -23.22 7.67
CA ASN A 13 9.21 -24.31 6.82
C ASN A 13 10.35 -25.26 6.40
N GLY A 14 11.44 -25.34 7.18
CA GLY A 14 12.54 -26.27 6.93
C GLY A 14 13.39 -25.88 5.72
N GLY A 15 13.53 -24.59 5.43
CA GLY A 15 14.37 -24.08 4.35
C GLY A 15 13.71 -24.10 2.97
N GLN A 16 12.40 -24.33 2.89
CA GLN A 16 11.65 -24.34 1.62
C GLN A 16 10.45 -23.39 1.67
N PRO A 17 10.05 -22.75 0.55
CA PRO A 17 8.84 -21.95 0.53
C PRO A 17 7.59 -22.85 0.66
N PRO A 18 6.54 -22.40 1.37
CA PRO A 18 5.28 -23.13 1.42
C PRO A 18 4.61 -23.14 0.04
N LEU A 19 4.30 -24.33 -0.48
CA LEU A 19 3.75 -24.50 -1.84
C LEU A 19 2.22 -24.37 -1.92
N THR A 20 1.54 -24.25 -0.78
CA THR A 20 0.09 -24.05 -0.73
C THR A 20 -0.27 -22.87 0.15
N TYR A 21 -1.33 -22.16 -0.22
CA TYR A 21 -1.81 -21.01 0.54
C TYR A 21 -2.24 -21.39 1.97
N LYS A 22 -2.90 -22.55 2.13
CA LYS A 22 -3.31 -23.05 3.46
C LYS A 22 -2.12 -23.35 4.36
N HIS A 23 -1.05 -23.91 3.81
CA HIS A 23 0.18 -24.15 4.56
C HIS A 23 0.86 -22.84 4.96
N PHE A 24 0.94 -21.88 4.03
CA PHE A 24 1.40 -20.53 4.33
C PHE A 24 0.61 -19.88 5.47
N GLN A 25 -0.73 -19.94 5.43
CA GLN A 25 -1.59 -19.40 6.50
C GLN A 25 -1.29 -20.05 7.87
N THR A 26 -1.08 -21.37 7.89
CA THR A 26 -0.78 -22.15 9.11
C THR A 26 0.59 -21.78 9.69
N LEU A 27 1.57 -21.50 8.84
CA LEU A 27 2.89 -21.03 9.28
C LEU A 27 2.79 -19.63 9.88
N VAL A 28 2.18 -18.69 9.15
CA VAL A 28 2.07 -17.28 9.58
C VAL A 28 1.25 -17.14 10.87
N SER A 29 0.22 -17.95 11.08
CA SER A 29 -0.57 -17.92 12.33
C SER A 29 0.21 -18.33 13.58
N ARG A 30 1.35 -19.01 13.42
CA ARG A 30 2.24 -19.45 14.50
C ARG A 30 3.46 -18.54 14.68
N MET A 31 3.60 -17.52 13.82
CA MET A 31 4.69 -16.55 13.92
C MET A 31 4.36 -15.48 14.96
N GLU A 32 5.41 -14.80 15.41
CA GLU A 32 5.29 -13.66 16.32
C GLU A 32 4.48 -12.52 15.69
N SER A 33 3.88 -11.69 16.55
CA SER A 33 3.13 -10.52 16.12
C SER A 33 4.00 -9.60 15.27
N ILE A 34 3.41 -9.07 14.21
CA ILE A 34 4.04 -8.09 13.32
C ILE A 34 4.31 -6.82 14.14
N GLU A 35 5.45 -6.17 13.90
CA GLU A 35 5.74 -4.84 14.49
C GLU A 35 4.81 -3.78 13.89
N MET A 36 4.43 -2.81 14.73
CA MET A 36 3.67 -1.64 14.29
C MET A 36 4.36 -0.91 13.13
N PRO A 37 3.61 -0.32 12.20
CA PRO A 37 4.20 0.57 11.19
C PRO A 37 4.94 1.69 11.90
N VAL A 38 6.12 2.03 11.37
CA VAL A 38 6.90 3.17 11.87
C VAL A 38 6.09 4.46 11.66
N GLY A 39 6.23 5.41 12.59
CA GLY A 39 5.54 6.70 12.50
C GLY A 39 5.90 7.47 11.23
N THR A 40 4.96 8.30 10.78
CA THR A 40 5.17 9.21 9.65
C THR A 40 6.31 10.17 9.96
N MET A 41 7.11 10.50 8.94
CA MET A 41 8.15 11.52 9.07
C MET A 41 7.52 12.89 9.36
N THR A 42 8.00 13.54 10.42
CA THR A 42 7.61 14.90 10.79
C THR A 42 8.82 15.83 10.75
N ALA A 43 8.58 17.14 10.70
CA ALA A 43 9.66 18.13 10.81
C ALA A 43 10.48 17.96 12.11
N GLU A 44 9.83 17.56 13.20
CA GLU A 44 10.48 17.24 14.48
C GLU A 44 11.41 16.03 14.36
N THR A 45 10.97 14.98 13.63
CA THR A 45 11.78 13.78 13.39
C THR A 45 13.00 14.08 12.51
N MET A 46 12.85 14.98 11.55
CA MET A 46 13.95 15.47 10.73
C MET A 46 14.96 16.28 11.55
N GLY A 47 14.50 17.03 12.56
CA GLY A 47 15.35 17.76 13.48
C GLY A 47 16.30 18.73 12.77
N LYS A 48 17.61 18.44 12.82
CA LYS A 48 18.65 19.24 12.16
C LYS A 48 19.07 18.70 10.77
N CYS A 49 18.40 17.65 10.29
CA CYS A 49 18.64 17.11 8.96
C CYS A 49 18.16 18.12 7.92
N ILE A 50 19.08 18.55 7.04
CA ILE A 50 18.81 19.52 5.99
C ILE A 50 19.11 18.86 4.65
N THR A 51 18.21 19.02 3.70
CA THR A 51 18.46 18.66 2.30
C THR A 51 18.83 19.95 1.57
N PRO A 52 20.11 20.16 1.20
CA PRO A 52 20.48 21.35 0.43
C PRO A 52 19.84 21.28 -0.96
N VAL A 53 19.14 22.35 -1.35
CA VAL A 53 18.50 22.49 -2.66
C VAL A 53 19.08 23.75 -3.31
N LEU A 54 19.51 23.63 -4.57
CA LEU A 54 20.05 24.72 -5.38
C LEU A 54 19.00 25.15 -6.42
N ASP A 55 19.20 26.33 -7.00
CA ASP A 55 18.25 26.89 -7.99
C ASP A 55 18.15 26.04 -9.28
N ASP A 56 19.19 25.25 -9.59
CA ASP A 56 19.24 24.32 -10.73
C ASP A 56 18.75 22.90 -10.40
N HIS A 57 18.03 22.73 -9.27
CA HIS A 57 17.56 21.42 -8.82
C HIS A 57 16.62 20.77 -9.84
N ASP A 58 15.65 21.51 -10.36
CA ASP A 58 14.64 20.95 -11.27
C ASP A 58 15.27 20.52 -12.60
N ASP A 59 16.27 21.28 -13.10
CA ASP A 59 17.02 20.95 -14.31
C ASP A 59 17.84 19.64 -14.16
N LYS A 60 18.30 19.33 -12.94
CA LYS A 60 19.19 18.19 -12.67
C LYS A 60 18.48 16.95 -12.10
N TYR A 61 17.44 17.16 -11.30
CA TYR A 61 16.81 16.14 -10.46
C TYR A 61 15.28 16.20 -10.49
N GLY A 62 14.69 17.12 -11.28
CA GLY A 62 13.25 17.20 -11.48
C GLY A 62 12.67 15.88 -11.98
N VAL A 63 11.40 15.64 -11.66
CA VAL A 63 10.69 14.46 -12.16
C VAL A 63 10.30 14.72 -13.61
N PRO A 64 10.75 13.91 -14.58
CA PRO A 64 10.49 14.16 -15.98
C PRO A 64 9.02 13.92 -16.33
N THR A 65 8.53 14.65 -17.33
CA THR A 65 7.21 14.45 -17.93
C THR A 65 7.22 13.27 -18.90
N LEU A 66 6.03 12.83 -19.35
CA LEU A 66 5.96 11.74 -20.33
C LEU A 66 6.49 12.19 -21.70
N GLU A 67 6.25 13.44 -22.05
CA GLU A 67 6.72 14.09 -23.27
C GLU A 67 8.26 14.17 -23.29
N GLU A 68 8.88 14.53 -22.16
CA GLU A 68 10.34 14.54 -22.01
C GLU A 68 10.95 13.14 -22.10
N LEU A 69 10.20 12.12 -21.73
CA LEU A 69 10.58 10.72 -21.92
C LEU A 69 10.35 10.22 -23.36
N GLY A 70 9.78 11.06 -24.25
CA GLY A 70 9.55 10.76 -25.65
C GLY A 70 8.22 10.07 -25.94
N PHE A 71 7.25 10.12 -25.03
CA PHE A 71 5.90 9.60 -25.26
C PHE A 71 4.99 10.67 -25.86
N ASP A 72 4.18 10.26 -26.84
CA ASP A 72 3.06 11.07 -27.32
C ASP A 72 1.90 10.98 -26.32
N THR A 73 1.49 12.13 -25.78
CA THR A 73 0.42 12.24 -24.79
C THR A 73 -0.89 12.75 -25.39
N GLU A 74 -0.94 13.01 -26.70
CA GLU A 74 -2.16 13.45 -27.36
C GLU A 74 -3.27 12.39 -27.24
N GLY A 75 -4.44 12.83 -26.77
CA GLY A 75 -5.61 11.97 -26.62
C GLY A 75 -5.58 11.03 -25.42
N LEU A 76 -4.58 11.09 -24.55
CA LEU A 76 -4.57 10.29 -23.31
C LEU A 76 -5.72 10.73 -22.37
N PRO A 77 -6.57 9.79 -21.92
CA PRO A 77 -7.60 10.10 -20.95
C PRO A 77 -6.97 10.36 -19.57
N SER A 78 -7.71 11.08 -18.71
CA SER A 78 -7.30 11.26 -17.31
C SER A 78 -7.11 9.92 -16.60
N ALA A 79 -6.06 9.82 -15.79
CA ALA A 79 -5.71 8.60 -15.10
C ALA A 79 -6.81 8.18 -14.11
N VAL A 80 -7.42 7.01 -14.36
CA VAL A 80 -8.41 6.39 -13.47
C VAL A 80 -7.83 6.05 -12.08
N TRP A 81 -6.51 5.80 -12.05
CA TRP A 81 -5.73 5.51 -10.86
C TRP A 81 -4.59 6.53 -10.72
N PRO A 82 -4.88 7.73 -10.18
CA PRO A 82 -3.85 8.70 -9.88
C PRO A 82 -2.82 8.08 -8.93
N SER A 83 -1.53 8.30 -9.19
CA SER A 83 -0.44 7.82 -8.34
C SER A 83 -0.24 8.76 -7.15
N GLY A 84 0.55 8.31 -6.18
CA GLY A 84 0.96 9.10 -5.01
C GLY A 84 0.48 8.51 -3.68
N GLU A 85 1.21 8.84 -2.63
CA GLU A 85 0.87 8.44 -1.25
C GLU A 85 -0.41 9.11 -0.76
N THR A 86 -0.61 10.39 -1.07
CA THR A 86 -1.82 11.14 -0.69
C THR A 86 -3.09 10.45 -1.19
N GLU A 87 -3.14 10.12 -2.50
CA GLU A 87 -4.26 9.39 -3.07
C GLU A 87 -4.42 8.00 -2.45
N ALA A 88 -3.31 7.31 -2.17
CA ALA A 88 -3.33 6.00 -1.52
C ALA A 88 -4.00 6.03 -0.14
N LEU A 89 -3.68 7.04 0.68
CA LEU A 89 -4.26 7.23 2.01
C LEU A 89 -5.74 7.63 1.92
N THR A 90 -6.12 8.51 1.00
CA THR A 90 -7.53 8.86 0.76
C THR A 90 -8.35 7.64 0.33
N ARG A 91 -7.82 6.79 -0.56
CA ARG A 91 -8.50 5.55 -0.96
C ARG A 91 -8.54 4.52 0.16
N LEU A 92 -7.53 4.48 1.03
CA LEU A 92 -7.52 3.61 2.21
C LEU A 92 -8.67 3.95 3.15
N GLU A 93 -8.90 5.23 3.45
CA GLU A 93 -10.00 5.66 4.32
C GLU A 93 -11.35 5.21 3.75
N ARG A 94 -11.61 5.51 2.47
CA ARG A 94 -12.82 5.06 1.75
C ARG A 94 -12.98 3.54 1.74
N HIS A 95 -11.86 2.80 1.62
CA HIS A 95 -11.87 1.34 1.67
C HIS A 95 -12.31 0.83 3.04
N LEU A 96 -11.80 1.41 4.12
CA LEU A 96 -12.14 1.03 5.49
C LEU A 96 -13.59 1.39 5.83
N GLU A 97 -14.08 2.55 5.40
CA GLU A 97 -15.49 2.95 5.55
C GLU A 97 -16.43 1.94 4.90
N ARG A 98 -16.14 1.55 3.65
CA ARG A 98 -16.93 0.52 2.94
C ARG A 98 -16.87 -0.83 3.65
N LYS A 99 -15.70 -1.22 4.17
CA LYS A 99 -15.52 -2.48 4.91
C LYS A 99 -16.24 -2.47 6.26
N ALA A 100 -16.23 -1.35 6.97
CA ALA A 100 -16.99 -1.16 8.20
C ALA A 100 -18.48 -1.34 7.93
N TRP A 101 -19.00 -0.67 6.91
CA TRP A 101 -20.40 -0.79 6.51
C TRP A 101 -20.79 -2.24 6.17
N VAL A 102 -19.95 -2.95 5.39
CA VAL A 102 -20.15 -4.37 5.07
C VAL A 102 -20.13 -5.23 6.34
N ALA A 103 -19.19 -5.01 7.26
CA ALA A 103 -19.09 -5.78 8.51
C ALA A 103 -20.36 -5.64 9.38
N TYR A 104 -21.00 -4.47 9.39
CA TYR A 104 -22.20 -4.20 10.18
C TYR A 104 -23.52 -4.54 9.47
N PHE A 105 -23.60 -4.44 8.13
CA PHE A 105 -24.90 -4.39 7.44
C PHE A 105 -25.09 -5.37 6.26
N GLU A 106 -24.04 -5.93 5.62
CA GLU A 106 -24.25 -6.77 4.43
C GLU A 106 -23.17 -7.83 4.18
N ARG A 107 -23.54 -8.99 3.62
CA ARG A 107 -22.55 -9.94 3.09
C ARG A 107 -22.02 -9.44 1.74
N PRO A 108 -20.69 -9.39 1.52
CA PRO A 108 -20.14 -8.92 0.25
C PRO A 108 -20.63 -9.82 -0.91
N ARG A 109 -21.37 -9.23 -1.86
CA ARG A 109 -21.80 -9.86 -3.11
C ARG A 109 -21.06 -9.24 -4.28
N MET A 110 -20.49 -10.09 -5.14
CA MET A 110 -19.91 -9.65 -6.41
C MET A 110 -21.05 -9.34 -7.39
N ASN A 111 -21.01 -8.18 -8.02
CA ASN A 111 -21.99 -7.72 -9.00
C ASN A 111 -21.26 -7.14 -10.22
N SER A 112 -21.99 -6.81 -11.29
CA SER A 112 -21.41 -6.28 -12.53
C SER A 112 -20.58 -5.00 -12.33
N THR A 113 -20.93 -4.17 -11.34
CA THR A 113 -20.15 -2.96 -10.98
C THR A 113 -18.83 -3.27 -10.29
N SER A 114 -18.62 -4.50 -9.80
CA SER A 114 -17.33 -4.96 -9.27
C SER A 114 -16.25 -5.15 -10.36
N LEU A 115 -16.65 -5.21 -11.64
CA LEU A 115 -15.73 -5.27 -12.78
C LEU A 115 -15.09 -3.91 -13.10
N LEU A 116 -15.66 -2.81 -12.59
CA LEU A 116 -15.16 -1.47 -12.81
C LEU A 116 -14.09 -1.09 -11.80
N ALA A 117 -13.25 -0.13 -12.18
CA ALA A 117 -12.24 0.45 -11.30
C ALA A 117 -12.92 1.04 -10.05
N SER A 118 -12.68 0.44 -8.89
CA SER A 118 -13.28 0.92 -7.66
C SER A 118 -12.52 2.13 -7.11
N PRO A 119 -13.21 3.20 -6.69
CA PRO A 119 -12.57 4.32 -6.00
C PRO A 119 -11.96 3.92 -4.64
N ALA A 120 -12.25 2.71 -4.14
CA ALA A 120 -11.67 2.12 -2.93
C ALA A 120 -10.65 1.01 -3.22
N GLY A 121 -10.17 0.87 -4.47
CA GLY A 121 -9.13 -0.10 -4.77
C GLY A 121 -7.76 0.36 -4.27
N LEU A 122 -6.96 -0.59 -3.77
CA LEU A 122 -5.66 -0.32 -3.16
C LEU A 122 -4.50 -1.03 -3.85
N SER A 123 -4.77 -1.90 -4.83
CA SER A 123 -3.74 -2.78 -5.42
C SER A 123 -2.58 -2.05 -6.09
N PRO A 124 -2.77 -0.95 -6.86
CA PRO A 124 -1.62 -0.24 -7.44
C PRO A 124 -0.75 0.40 -6.37
N TYR A 125 -1.36 0.96 -5.32
CA TYR A 125 -0.66 1.65 -4.24
C TYR A 125 0.16 0.69 -3.38
N LEU A 126 -0.34 -0.53 -3.13
CA LEU A 126 0.42 -1.60 -2.47
C LEU A 126 1.59 -2.06 -3.36
N ARG A 127 1.40 -2.15 -4.69
CA ARG A 127 2.44 -2.59 -5.63
C ARG A 127 3.61 -1.61 -5.72
N PHE A 128 3.33 -0.31 -5.71
CA PHE A 128 4.35 0.75 -5.81
C PHE A 128 4.82 1.28 -4.46
N GLY A 129 4.39 0.68 -3.34
CA GLY A 129 4.78 1.12 -1.99
C GLY A 129 4.23 2.49 -1.58
N ARG A 130 3.26 3.04 -2.33
CA ARG A 130 2.54 4.27 -1.97
C ARG A 130 1.62 4.06 -0.76
N LEU A 131 1.24 2.81 -0.51
CA LEU A 131 0.56 2.39 0.71
C LEU A 131 1.37 1.29 1.41
N SER A 132 1.64 1.48 2.69
CA SER A 132 2.28 0.46 3.53
C SER A 132 1.33 -0.72 3.77
N CYS A 133 1.77 -1.93 3.43
CA CYS A 133 1.01 -3.16 3.69
C CYS A 133 0.81 -3.42 5.19
N ARG A 134 1.78 -3.03 6.03
CA ARG A 134 1.67 -3.05 7.50
C ARG A 134 0.57 -2.11 7.97
N LEU A 135 0.60 -0.86 7.53
CA LEU A 135 -0.40 0.13 7.91
C LEU A 135 -1.81 -0.37 7.57
N PHE A 136 -1.99 -0.91 6.35
CA PHE A 136 -3.25 -1.49 5.93
C PHE A 136 -3.69 -2.67 6.81
N TYR A 137 -2.78 -3.61 7.09
CA TYR A 137 -3.04 -4.76 7.96
C TYR A 137 -3.51 -4.34 9.36
N PHE A 138 -2.81 -3.37 9.99
CA PHE A 138 -3.18 -2.89 11.32
C PHE A 138 -4.50 -2.14 11.32
N LYS A 139 -4.75 -1.26 10.35
CA LYS A 139 -6.04 -0.56 10.23
C LYS A 139 -7.22 -1.53 10.06
N LEU A 140 -7.06 -2.58 9.26
CA LEU A 140 -8.06 -3.64 9.15
C LEU A 140 -8.22 -4.41 10.47
N THR A 141 -7.12 -4.79 11.11
CA THR A 141 -7.14 -5.50 12.40
C THR A 141 -7.89 -4.69 13.46
N ASP A 142 -7.64 -3.38 13.54
CA ASP A 142 -8.33 -2.47 14.46
C ASP A 142 -9.82 -2.35 14.12
N LEU A 143 -10.18 -2.36 12.84
CA LEU A 143 -11.57 -2.34 12.41
C LEU A 143 -12.32 -3.62 12.81
N TYR A 144 -11.69 -4.79 12.69
CA TYR A 144 -12.30 -6.08 13.04
C TYR A 144 -12.28 -6.43 14.53
N LYS A 145 -11.45 -5.74 15.33
CA LYS A 145 -11.45 -5.86 16.80
C LYS A 145 -12.55 -5.01 17.46
N LYS A 146 -13.10 -4.03 16.74
CA LYS A 146 -14.28 -3.26 17.16
C LYS A 146 -15.56 -4.03 16.86
#